data_AF-A0A1Q7QU57-F1
#
_entry.id   AF-A0A1Q7QU57-F1
#
_cell.length_a   1.000
_cell.length_b   1.000
_cell.length_c   1.000
_cell.angle_alpha   90.00
_cell.angle_beta   90.00
_cell.angle_gamma   90.00
#
_symmetry.space_group_name_H-M   'P 1'
#
loop_
_entity.id
_entity.type
_entity.pdbx_description
1 polymer ?
#
loop_
_entity_poly.entity_id
_entity_poly.type
_entity_poly.pdbx_seq_one_letter_code
_entity_poly.pdbx_strand_id
1 'polypeptide(L)'
;MSHRGVGVVGYGVYIPWERIETEKIVRERERKRGKELERVLEKVRHGLLLREKALAGHNEDTITMATEAAENAVRMAGIAPDEIGSVTAGSESKPYAVGTIARHVASFIGMGQNVFVADLEGACNSGMQGVGFIDSEIRSGRIKYGLAIGADVAQAERGDPLEYSCGAGAGAYVLGRTDLIATIEDIAPFSSLFMDFWRRDQAAVPSHFGRTTVEAYKSHVIGAIANLFRKHPDLSLSEFDAITFHQPSGYLPMKTCAALTEDKIPYVEDESIAERMKLTEQDIEKKVKPWLKVLDTGNTYAASTLISLASVFDNSKPGDQVLAVSYGSGAYSNATWFEVQDGIEEKRGLTPTVEDYIKRKTTIRIETYQDLIKARLSRIKQKLEIPRLVGDVEPVNGKAFTVSLCHGCERIYYPAREKCLDSECTGAMDVKRYPLIARLKSVSKLPLKRRFTSNFELLDQNKVLFVDAKIQDLKPGVKLEGVLRRLDYEGKDGLIMYGIAYRPVFQETLALIPKPKPLVIAPTQYA
;
A
#
# COMPACT_ATOMS: atom_id res chain seq x y z
N MET A 1 14.79 33.86 -7.50
CA MET A 1 15.18 32.57 -6.88
C MET A 1 14.42 31.50 -7.62
N SER A 2 15.08 30.56 -8.29
CA SER A 2 14.39 29.48 -9.02
C SER A 2 13.45 28.76 -8.06
N HIS A 3 12.13 28.82 -8.30
CA HIS A 3 11.17 28.00 -7.56
C HIS A 3 11.50 26.54 -7.85
N ARG A 4 12.38 25.91 -7.07
CA ARG A 4 12.59 24.47 -7.14
C ARG A 4 11.25 23.83 -6.78
N GLY A 5 10.68 23.10 -7.73
CA GLY A 5 9.42 22.37 -7.55
C GLY A 5 9.48 21.44 -6.32
N VAL A 6 8.32 21.19 -5.72
CA VAL A 6 8.17 20.10 -4.74
C VAL A 6 7.70 18.88 -5.51
N GLY A 7 8.22 17.71 -5.15
CA GLY A 7 7.96 16.50 -5.91
C GLY A 7 8.32 15.23 -5.17
N VAL A 8 8.16 14.11 -5.86
CA VAL A 8 8.50 12.79 -5.38
C VAL A 8 10.02 12.61 -5.46
N VAL A 9 10.63 12.17 -4.37
CA VAL A 9 12.06 11.83 -4.26
C VAL A 9 12.26 10.31 -4.36
N GLY A 10 11.29 9.54 -3.89
CA GLY A 10 11.25 8.08 -3.99
C GLY A 10 9.85 7.55 -3.66
N TYR A 11 9.52 6.37 -4.19
CA TYR A 11 8.26 5.68 -3.91
C TYR A 11 8.50 4.22 -3.59
N GLY A 12 7.50 3.59 -2.98
CA GLY A 12 7.53 2.19 -2.64
C GLY A 12 6.13 1.62 -2.60
N VAL A 13 6.02 0.34 -2.91
CA VAL A 13 4.76 -0.39 -2.83
C VAL A 13 4.94 -1.65 -1.99
N TYR A 14 3.81 -2.15 -1.51
CA TYR A 14 3.68 -3.50 -1.01
C TYR A 14 2.40 -4.11 -1.56
N ILE A 15 2.51 -5.30 -2.14
CA ILE A 15 1.36 -6.12 -2.49
C ILE A 15 1.61 -7.47 -1.81
N PRO A 16 0.65 -7.98 -1.01
CA PRO A 16 0.77 -9.31 -0.39
C PRO A 16 1.18 -10.37 -1.41
N TRP A 17 1.75 -11.50 -1.00
CA TRP A 17 2.10 -12.55 -1.97
C TRP A 17 0.94 -13.52 -2.24
N GLU A 18 -0.04 -13.63 -1.35
CA GLU A 18 -1.18 -14.54 -1.52
C GLU A 18 -2.19 -13.96 -2.53
N ARG A 19 -2.57 -14.76 -3.53
CA ARG A 19 -3.53 -14.40 -4.58
C ARG A 19 -4.66 -15.41 -4.66
N ILE A 20 -5.85 -14.93 -4.98
CA ILE A 20 -6.94 -15.79 -5.42
C ILE A 20 -7.49 -15.29 -6.76
N GLU A 21 -7.67 -16.21 -7.70
CA GLU A 21 -8.37 -15.95 -8.95
C GLU A 21 -9.83 -15.62 -8.65
N THR A 22 -10.33 -14.51 -9.19
CA THR A 22 -11.70 -14.05 -8.95
C THR A 22 -12.72 -15.10 -9.40
N GLU A 23 -12.41 -15.83 -10.47
CA GLU A 23 -13.22 -16.93 -10.99
C GLU A 23 -13.48 -18.03 -9.94
N LYS A 24 -12.50 -18.37 -9.09
CA LYS A 24 -12.70 -19.37 -8.02
C LYS A 24 -13.75 -18.93 -7.01
N ILE A 25 -13.78 -17.63 -6.70
CA ILE A 25 -14.76 -17.03 -5.78
C ILE A 25 -16.14 -17.06 -6.42
N VAL A 26 -16.26 -16.64 -7.68
CA VAL A 26 -17.53 -16.65 -8.42
C VAL A 26 -18.09 -18.07 -8.51
N ARG A 27 -17.27 -19.06 -8.88
CA ARG A 27 -17.67 -20.46 -8.98
C ARG A 27 -18.18 -21.01 -7.66
N GLU A 28 -17.50 -20.74 -6.54
CA GLU A 28 -17.95 -21.22 -5.23
C GLU A 28 -19.23 -20.51 -4.76
N ARG A 29 -19.27 -19.18 -4.87
CA ARG A 29 -20.41 -18.37 -4.42
C ARG A 29 -21.66 -18.65 -5.23
N GLU A 30 -21.53 -18.75 -6.55
CA GLU A 30 -22.65 -18.84 -7.49
C GLU A 30 -22.88 -20.28 -7.99
N ARG A 31 -22.29 -21.29 -7.33
CA ARG A 31 -22.35 -22.72 -7.72
C ARG A 31 -23.77 -23.26 -7.97
N LYS A 32 -24.78 -22.67 -7.32
CA LYS A 32 -26.19 -23.08 -7.46
C LYS A 32 -26.89 -22.53 -8.71
N ARG A 33 -26.23 -21.68 -9.50
CA ARG A 33 -26.82 -21.02 -10.68
C ARG A 33 -26.91 -21.88 -11.95
N GLY A 34 -26.36 -23.11 -11.93
CA GLY A 34 -26.40 -24.01 -13.08
C GLY A 34 -25.89 -23.33 -14.36
N LYS A 35 -26.73 -23.31 -15.41
CA LYS A 35 -26.38 -22.73 -16.73
C LYS A 35 -26.09 -21.22 -16.71
N GLU A 36 -26.57 -20.47 -15.71
CA GLU A 36 -26.30 -19.03 -15.62
C GLU A 36 -24.91 -18.69 -15.09
N LEU A 37 -24.18 -19.66 -14.51
CA LEU A 37 -22.87 -19.44 -13.92
C LEU A 37 -21.88 -18.85 -14.93
N GLU A 38 -21.88 -19.36 -16.16
CA GLU A 38 -20.99 -18.87 -17.22
C GLU A 38 -21.27 -17.41 -17.56
N ARG A 39 -22.55 -17.01 -17.60
CA ARG A 39 -22.93 -15.60 -17.82
C ARG A 39 -22.43 -14.69 -16.70
N VAL A 40 -22.41 -15.16 -15.45
CA VAL A 40 -21.86 -14.40 -14.32
C VAL A 40 -20.34 -14.29 -14.43
N LEU A 41 -19.65 -15.37 -14.79
CA LEU A 41 -18.20 -15.37 -15.02
C LEU A 41 -17.81 -14.37 -16.10
N GLU A 42 -18.50 -14.39 -17.24
CA GLU A 42 -18.27 -13.44 -18.33
C GLU A 42 -18.52 -11.99 -17.89
N LYS A 43 -19.58 -11.74 -17.10
CA LYS A 43 -19.84 -10.42 -16.52
C LYS A 43 -18.73 -9.95 -15.58
N VAL A 44 -18.14 -10.83 -14.78
CA VAL A 44 -17.03 -10.48 -13.88
C VAL A 44 -15.73 -10.26 -14.67
N ARG A 45 -15.44 -11.14 -15.63
CA ARG A 45 -14.22 -11.09 -16.44
C ARG A 45 -14.19 -9.89 -17.38
N HIS A 46 -15.25 -9.67 -18.15
CA HIS A 46 -15.30 -8.63 -19.18
C HIS A 46 -16.05 -7.38 -18.75
N GLY A 47 -17.03 -7.51 -17.85
CA GLY A 47 -17.78 -6.38 -17.31
C GLY A 47 -17.04 -5.66 -16.18
N LEU A 48 -16.62 -6.40 -15.13
CA LEU A 48 -15.89 -5.82 -14.00
C LEU A 48 -14.38 -5.69 -14.24
N LEU A 49 -13.85 -6.42 -15.22
CA LEU A 49 -12.41 -6.50 -15.52
C LEU A 49 -11.62 -6.92 -14.28
N LEU A 50 -11.99 -8.07 -13.72
CA LEU A 50 -11.32 -8.66 -12.56
C LEU A 50 -10.76 -10.03 -12.96
N ARG A 51 -9.49 -10.27 -12.60
CA ARG A 51 -8.78 -11.52 -12.90
C ARG A 51 -8.39 -12.23 -11.61
N GLU A 52 -7.65 -11.56 -10.75
CA GLU A 52 -7.27 -12.04 -9.43
C GLU A 52 -7.22 -10.88 -8.43
N LYS A 53 -7.11 -11.21 -7.14
CA LYS A 53 -6.93 -10.19 -6.09
C LYS A 53 -5.90 -10.62 -5.05
N ALA A 54 -5.23 -9.62 -4.50
CA ALA A 54 -4.27 -9.77 -3.42
C ALA A 54 -4.96 -9.90 -2.07
N LEU A 55 -4.48 -10.81 -1.22
CA LEU A 55 -5.02 -11.03 0.11
C LEU A 55 -3.90 -10.89 1.13
N ALA A 56 -4.11 -10.02 2.11
CA ALA A 56 -3.28 -10.04 3.30
C ALA A 56 -3.47 -11.39 4.02
N GLY A 57 -2.38 -12.06 4.35
CA GLY A 57 -2.37 -13.28 5.14
C GLY A 57 -2.60 -13.01 6.63
N HIS A 58 -2.45 -14.05 7.45
CA HIS A 58 -2.64 -13.95 8.91
C HIS A 58 -1.60 -13.09 9.63
N ASN A 59 -0.42 -12.89 9.03
CA ASN A 59 0.67 -12.11 9.61
C ASN A 59 0.75 -10.69 9.02
N GLU A 60 -0.23 -10.33 8.18
CA GLU A 60 -0.29 -9.05 7.49
C GLU A 60 -1.52 -8.25 7.94
N ASP A 61 -1.32 -6.95 8.05
CA ASP A 61 -2.34 -5.90 8.15
C ASP A 61 -1.84 -4.59 7.54
N THR A 62 -2.71 -3.60 7.54
CA THR A 62 -2.46 -2.26 7.04
C THR A 62 -1.17 -1.65 7.58
N ILE A 63 -0.81 -1.84 8.86
CA ILE A 63 0.44 -1.31 9.43
C ILE A 63 1.65 -2.03 8.84
N THR A 64 1.63 -3.36 8.74
CA THR A 64 2.75 -4.11 8.15
C THR A 64 2.98 -3.75 6.68
N MET A 65 1.90 -3.62 5.90
CA MET A 65 1.97 -3.27 4.48
C MET A 65 2.44 -1.82 4.29
N ALA A 66 1.90 -0.88 5.07
CA ALA A 66 2.34 0.51 5.08
C ALA A 66 3.83 0.64 5.42
N THR A 67 4.31 -0.15 6.39
CA THR A 67 5.72 -0.15 6.80
C THR A 67 6.62 -0.62 5.66
N GLU A 68 6.31 -1.75 5.01
CA GLU A 68 7.15 -2.28 3.93
C GLU A 68 7.17 -1.34 2.70
N ALA A 69 6.01 -0.74 2.35
CA ALA A 69 5.94 0.28 1.30
C ALA A 69 6.78 1.53 1.66
N ALA A 70 6.73 1.98 2.92
CA ALA A 70 7.50 3.12 3.41
C ALA A 70 9.02 2.83 3.42
N GLU A 71 9.44 1.65 3.86
CA GLU A 71 10.84 1.22 3.81
C GLU A 71 11.38 1.23 2.38
N ASN A 72 10.58 0.76 1.41
CA ASN A 72 10.92 0.85 0.00
C ASN A 72 11.01 2.32 -0.45
N ALA A 73 10.03 3.16 -0.15
CA ALA A 73 10.06 4.57 -0.55
C ALA A 73 11.27 5.33 -0.01
N VAL A 74 11.61 5.13 1.27
CA VAL A 74 12.78 5.76 1.90
C VAL A 74 14.10 5.20 1.33
N ARG A 75 14.16 3.90 1.08
CA ARG A 75 15.34 3.27 0.45
C ARG A 75 15.58 3.80 -0.96
N MET A 76 14.52 3.92 -1.76
CA MET A 76 14.60 4.47 -3.12
C MET A 76 14.96 5.96 -3.11
N ALA A 77 14.44 6.71 -2.11
CA ALA A 77 14.77 8.13 -1.94
C ALA A 77 16.26 8.35 -1.60
N GLY A 78 16.92 7.38 -0.97
CA GLY A 78 18.33 7.44 -0.62
C GLY A 78 18.65 8.37 0.57
N ILE A 79 17.64 8.67 1.40
CA ILE A 79 17.76 9.57 2.55
C ILE A 79 17.78 8.81 3.87
N ALA A 80 18.24 9.45 4.94
CA ALA A 80 18.11 8.89 6.28
C ALA A 80 16.65 9.03 6.77
N PRO A 81 16.05 8.00 7.39
CA PRO A 81 14.65 8.06 7.83
C PRO A 81 14.35 9.22 8.81
N ASP A 82 15.32 9.63 9.62
CA ASP A 82 15.20 10.72 10.60
C ASP A 82 15.24 12.12 9.98
N GLU A 83 15.46 12.25 8.66
CA GLU A 83 15.27 13.51 7.93
C GLU A 83 13.81 13.79 7.56
N ILE A 84 12.91 12.82 7.75
CA ILE A 84 11.48 12.95 7.46
C ILE A 84 10.79 13.67 8.61
N GLY A 85 10.28 14.88 8.34
CA GLY A 85 9.64 15.73 9.36
C GLY A 85 8.15 15.48 9.55
N SER A 86 7.49 14.80 8.61
CA SER A 86 6.05 14.52 8.66
C SER A 86 5.68 13.21 7.97
N VAL A 87 4.75 12.45 8.55
CA VAL A 87 4.21 11.20 8.01
C VAL A 87 2.69 11.25 8.02
N THR A 88 2.09 11.05 6.86
CA THR A 88 0.65 10.84 6.72
C THR A 88 0.35 9.40 6.30
N ALA A 89 -0.71 8.82 6.87
CA ALA A 89 -1.19 7.50 6.50
C ALA A 89 -2.70 7.51 6.24
N GLY A 90 -3.10 7.42 4.96
CA GLY A 90 -4.47 7.22 4.52
C GLY A 90 -4.88 5.76 4.61
N SER A 91 -5.99 5.48 5.29
CA SER A 91 -6.54 4.14 5.43
C SER A 91 -7.99 4.19 5.90
N GLU A 92 -8.82 3.30 5.37
CA GLU A 92 -10.17 3.01 5.88
C GLU A 92 -10.29 1.62 6.55
N SER A 93 -9.18 0.90 6.70
CA SER A 93 -9.08 -0.42 7.35
C SER A 93 -8.04 -0.45 8.47
N LYS A 94 -8.08 0.56 9.34
CA LYS A 94 -7.11 0.73 10.44
C LYS A 94 -7.13 -0.46 11.42
N PRO A 95 -5.97 -1.00 11.83
CA PRO A 95 -5.91 -2.06 12.84
C PRO A 95 -6.32 -1.62 14.24
N TYR A 96 -6.06 -0.35 14.58
CA TYR A 96 -6.50 0.29 15.82
C TYR A 96 -7.49 1.41 15.50
N ALA A 97 -8.46 1.63 16.40
CA ALA A 97 -9.35 2.77 16.30
C ALA A 97 -8.65 4.10 16.65
N VAL A 98 -7.68 4.07 17.58
CA VAL A 98 -6.99 5.27 18.10
C VAL A 98 -5.51 5.27 17.77
N GLY A 99 -4.83 4.13 17.86
CA GLY A 99 -3.40 4.03 17.54
C GLY A 99 -3.13 4.32 16.07
N THR A 100 -2.34 5.35 15.77
CA THR A 100 -2.13 5.81 14.40
C THR A 100 -1.16 4.93 13.62
N ILE A 101 -1.50 4.60 12.37
CA ILE A 101 -0.63 3.88 11.43
C ILE A 101 0.65 4.69 11.21
N ALA A 102 0.53 6.00 11.00
CA ALA A 102 1.68 6.88 10.76
C ALA A 102 2.72 6.82 11.89
N ARG A 103 2.29 6.77 13.16
CA ARG A 103 3.21 6.67 14.31
C ARG A 103 3.88 5.30 14.41
N HIS A 104 3.17 4.23 14.07
CA HIS A 104 3.75 2.89 13.99
C HIS A 104 4.84 2.87 12.92
N VAL A 105 4.53 3.29 11.69
CA VAL A 105 5.50 3.32 10.59
C VAL A 105 6.71 4.19 10.93
N ALA A 106 6.50 5.42 11.40
CA ALA A 106 7.60 6.33 11.77
C ALA A 106 8.53 5.72 12.83
N SER A 107 7.96 4.99 13.79
CA SER A 107 8.73 4.26 14.80
C SER A 107 9.48 3.07 14.21
N PHE A 108 8.80 2.27 13.39
CA PHE A 108 9.31 1.01 12.85
C PHE A 108 10.45 1.18 11.85
N ILE A 109 10.46 2.27 11.10
CA ILE A 109 11.51 2.54 10.11
C ILE A 109 12.59 3.50 10.62
N GLY A 110 12.50 3.91 11.89
CA GLY A 110 13.57 4.68 12.55
C GLY A 110 13.58 6.18 12.28
N MET A 111 12.42 6.82 12.05
CA MET A 111 12.33 8.28 11.89
C MET A 111 12.50 9.06 13.20
N GLY A 112 12.61 8.35 14.34
CA GLY A 112 12.78 8.97 15.65
C GLY A 112 11.51 9.63 16.19
N GLN A 113 11.70 10.61 17.07
CA GLN A 113 10.64 11.24 17.86
C GLN A 113 10.20 12.61 17.30
N ASN A 114 11.05 13.24 16.48
CA ASN A 114 10.84 14.59 15.97
C ASN A 114 10.12 14.57 14.61
N VAL A 115 8.91 14.01 14.59
CA VAL A 115 8.16 13.80 13.35
C VAL A 115 6.66 14.01 13.60
N PHE A 116 6.03 14.83 12.76
CA PHE A 116 4.57 14.97 12.76
C PHE A 116 3.94 13.69 12.21
N VAL A 117 2.84 13.23 12.82
CA VAL A 117 2.16 12.00 12.40
C VAL A 117 0.67 12.26 12.32
N ALA A 118 0.05 11.84 11.22
CA ALA A 118 -1.39 11.94 11.04
C ALA A 118 -1.95 10.76 10.24
N ASP A 119 -3.00 10.14 10.75
CA ASP A 119 -3.81 9.21 9.96
C ASP A 119 -4.94 9.99 9.29
N LEU A 120 -5.17 9.74 8.01
CA LEU A 120 -6.16 10.44 7.20
C LEU A 120 -7.34 9.51 6.89
N GLU A 121 -8.55 10.04 7.05
CA GLU A 121 -9.78 9.40 6.60
C GLU A 121 -10.40 10.20 5.46
N GLY A 122 -10.79 9.50 4.41
CA GLY A 122 -11.32 10.07 3.18
C GLY A 122 -11.64 8.97 2.17
N ALA A 123 -12.13 7.85 2.69
CA ALA A 123 -12.22 6.57 1.99
C ALA A 123 -10.94 6.30 1.16
N CYS A 124 -11.11 5.87 -0.09
CA CYS A 124 -10.04 5.49 -0.98
C CYS A 124 -9.17 6.66 -1.49
N ASN A 125 -9.50 7.91 -1.18
CA ASN A 125 -8.71 9.07 -1.58
C ASN A 125 -7.64 9.46 -0.55
N SER A 126 -7.77 8.98 0.69
CA SER A 126 -6.96 9.42 1.84
C SER A 126 -5.44 9.34 1.61
N GLY A 127 -4.94 8.37 0.85
CA GLY A 127 -3.52 8.27 0.49
C GLY A 127 -3.01 9.45 -0.35
N MET A 128 -3.77 9.87 -1.36
CA MET A 128 -3.44 11.05 -2.18
C MET A 128 -3.72 12.38 -1.46
N GLN A 129 -4.60 12.43 -0.45
CA GLN A 129 -4.68 13.60 0.43
C GLN A 129 -3.38 13.78 1.22
N GLY A 130 -2.79 12.67 1.66
CA GLY A 130 -1.48 12.66 2.30
C GLY A 130 -0.41 13.33 1.45
N VAL A 131 -0.39 13.03 0.14
CA VAL A 131 0.52 13.68 -0.82
C VAL A 131 0.31 15.20 -0.82
N GLY A 132 -0.93 15.68 -0.90
CA GLY A 132 -1.24 17.12 -0.89
C GLY A 132 -0.89 17.83 0.42
N PHE A 133 -1.09 17.19 1.58
CA PHE A 133 -0.70 17.75 2.87
C PHE A 133 0.83 17.85 3.01
N ILE A 134 1.55 16.79 2.66
CA ILE A 134 3.02 16.80 2.70
C ILE A 134 3.59 17.82 1.71
N ASP A 135 3.05 17.91 0.48
CA ASP A 135 3.45 18.93 -0.51
C ASP A 135 3.30 20.35 0.09
N SER A 136 2.18 20.64 0.73
CA SER A 136 1.92 21.93 1.39
C SER A 136 2.91 22.23 2.53
N GLU A 137 3.25 21.24 3.36
CA GLU A 137 4.23 21.40 4.43
C GLU A 137 5.65 21.67 3.90
N ILE A 138 6.05 21.03 2.80
CA ILE A 138 7.35 21.28 2.16
C ILE A 138 7.34 22.65 1.45
N ARG A 139 6.24 23.01 0.77
CA ARG A 139 6.08 24.31 0.10
C ARG A 139 6.16 25.48 1.07
N SER A 140 5.55 25.35 2.24
CA SER A 140 5.62 26.34 3.32
C SER A 140 6.98 26.41 4.03
N GLY A 141 7.88 25.45 3.77
CA GLY A 141 9.21 25.39 4.39
C GLY A 141 9.21 24.81 5.81
N ARG A 142 8.11 24.18 6.24
CA ARG A 142 7.99 23.58 7.57
C ARG A 142 8.84 22.32 7.74
N ILE A 143 8.98 21.53 6.68
CA ILE A 143 9.74 20.28 6.66
C ILE A 143 10.61 20.18 5.39
N LYS A 144 11.70 19.40 5.47
CA LYS A 144 12.59 19.12 4.32
C LYS A 144 12.05 17.97 3.46
N TYR A 145 11.72 16.85 4.12
CA TYR A 145 11.09 15.69 3.52
C TYR A 145 9.84 15.30 4.32
N GLY A 146 8.87 14.71 3.63
CA GLY A 146 7.71 14.09 4.24
C GLY A 146 7.35 12.78 3.55
N LEU A 147 6.62 11.92 4.26
CA LEU A 147 6.17 10.62 3.78
C LEU A 147 4.65 10.57 3.72
N ALA A 148 4.10 10.31 2.53
CA ALA A 148 2.67 10.06 2.34
C ALA A 148 2.44 8.58 2.05
N ILE A 149 1.52 7.95 2.79
CA ILE A 149 1.22 6.52 2.68
C ILE A 149 -0.28 6.34 2.44
N GLY A 150 -0.65 5.41 1.56
CA GLY A 150 -1.99 4.84 1.52
C GLY A 150 -1.89 3.33 1.63
N ALA A 151 -2.66 2.73 2.52
CA ALA A 151 -2.64 1.30 2.76
C ALA A 151 -4.01 0.81 3.18
N ASP A 152 -4.44 -0.34 2.65
CA ASP A 152 -5.72 -0.92 3.08
C ASP A 152 -5.80 -2.42 2.83
N VAL A 153 -6.67 -3.06 3.62
CA VAL A 153 -7.20 -4.40 3.42
C VAL A 153 -8.71 -4.26 3.20
N ALA A 154 -9.13 -4.25 1.94
CA ALA A 154 -10.53 -4.06 1.57
C ALA A 154 -11.42 -5.23 2.00
N GLN A 155 -12.66 -4.92 2.37
CA GLN A 155 -13.61 -5.90 2.92
C GLN A 155 -14.99 -5.70 2.29
N ALA A 156 -15.74 -6.79 2.17
CA ALA A 156 -17.10 -6.79 1.64
C ALA A 156 -17.99 -7.73 2.45
N GLU A 157 -19.29 -7.41 2.48
CA GLU A 157 -20.31 -8.30 3.01
C GLU A 157 -20.36 -9.60 2.19
N ARG A 158 -20.68 -10.72 2.87
CA ARG A 158 -20.70 -12.01 2.20
C ARG A 158 -21.82 -12.05 1.16
N GLY A 159 -21.47 -12.39 -0.08
CA GLY A 159 -22.44 -12.38 -1.17
C GLY A 159 -22.65 -11.00 -1.80
N ASP A 160 -21.89 -9.98 -1.39
CA ASP A 160 -21.85 -8.70 -2.11
C ASP A 160 -20.89 -8.80 -3.32
N PRO A 161 -21.22 -8.27 -4.51
CA PRO A 161 -20.30 -8.24 -5.65
C PRO A 161 -18.93 -7.60 -5.38
N LEU A 162 -18.81 -6.70 -4.40
CA LEU A 162 -17.53 -6.13 -3.95
C LEU A 162 -16.55 -7.20 -3.48
N GLU A 163 -17.02 -8.37 -3.05
CA GLU A 163 -16.17 -9.50 -2.66
C GLU A 163 -15.18 -9.89 -3.77
N TYR A 164 -15.61 -9.75 -5.03
CA TYR A 164 -14.81 -10.07 -6.21
C TYR A 164 -13.64 -9.12 -6.40
N SER A 165 -13.79 -7.85 -6.00
CA SER A 165 -12.76 -6.84 -6.18
C SER A 165 -11.96 -6.55 -4.93
N CYS A 166 -12.44 -6.81 -3.71
CA CYS A 166 -11.70 -6.46 -2.48
C CYS A 166 -10.29 -7.08 -2.42
N GLY A 167 -9.28 -6.23 -2.46
CA GLY A 167 -7.87 -6.57 -2.41
C GLY A 167 -7.15 -6.04 -1.17
N ALA A 168 -5.82 -6.11 -1.17
CA ALA A 168 -5.00 -5.57 -0.10
C ALA A 168 -3.65 -5.09 -0.64
N GLY A 169 -3.13 -3.99 -0.11
CA GLY A 169 -1.85 -3.44 -0.53
C GLY A 169 -1.54 -2.08 0.10
N ALA A 170 -0.35 -1.56 -0.18
CA ALA A 170 0.10 -0.25 0.24
C ALA A 170 0.97 0.43 -0.83
N GLY A 171 0.93 1.76 -0.86
CA GLY A 171 1.84 2.62 -1.61
C GLY A 171 2.33 3.76 -0.72
N ALA A 172 3.59 4.16 -0.87
CA ALA A 172 4.21 5.21 -0.08
C ALA A 172 5.12 6.09 -0.95
N TYR A 173 5.15 7.39 -0.67
CA TYR A 173 5.86 8.40 -1.44
C TYR A 173 6.60 9.34 -0.50
N VAL A 174 7.92 9.43 -0.67
CA VAL A 174 8.76 10.46 -0.03
C VAL A 174 8.73 11.69 -0.92
N LEU A 175 8.31 12.82 -0.37
CA LEU A 175 8.30 14.11 -1.07
C LEU A 175 9.43 15.02 -0.58
N GLY A 176 9.94 15.89 -1.45
CA GLY A 176 11.04 16.81 -1.16
C GLY A 176 11.23 17.84 -2.28
N ARG A 177 12.42 18.47 -2.31
CA ARG A 177 12.80 19.53 -3.29
C ARG A 177 14.06 19.22 -4.10
N THR A 178 14.72 18.09 -3.82
CA THR A 178 16.00 17.71 -4.43
C THR A 178 15.94 16.27 -4.89
N ASP A 179 16.72 15.94 -5.93
CA ASP A 179 16.82 14.60 -6.51
C ASP A 179 15.45 14.00 -6.84
N LEU A 180 14.61 14.83 -7.46
CA LEU A 180 13.23 14.49 -7.78
C LEU A 180 13.19 13.45 -8.91
N ILE A 181 12.28 12.49 -8.76
CA ILE A 181 11.89 11.58 -9.86
C ILE A 181 10.68 12.12 -10.63
N ALA A 182 9.89 13.01 -9.99
CA ALA A 182 8.75 13.67 -10.57
C ALA A 182 8.43 14.92 -9.74
N THR A 183 8.12 16.04 -10.38
CA THR A 183 7.56 17.24 -9.73
C THR A 183 6.05 17.11 -9.60
N ILE A 184 5.47 17.73 -8.57
CA ILE A 184 4.02 17.95 -8.47
C ILE A 184 3.77 19.36 -9.02
N GLU A 185 3.16 19.42 -10.19
CA GLU A 185 2.87 20.69 -10.87
C GLU A 185 1.63 21.35 -10.25
N ASP A 186 0.56 20.58 -10.06
CA ASP A 186 -0.65 21.06 -9.38
C ASP A 186 -1.54 19.92 -8.86
N ILE A 187 -2.40 20.26 -7.90
CA ILE A 187 -3.46 19.39 -7.37
C ILE A 187 -4.79 20.16 -7.42
N ALA A 188 -5.77 19.62 -8.14
CA ALA A 188 -7.10 20.18 -8.24
C ALA A 188 -8.13 19.28 -7.53
N PRO A 189 -8.78 19.76 -6.46
CA PRO A 189 -9.79 19.00 -5.75
C PRO A 189 -11.18 19.17 -6.37
N PHE A 190 -12.05 18.18 -6.16
CA PHE A 190 -13.50 18.30 -6.32
C PHE A 190 -14.19 17.50 -5.22
N SER A 191 -15.12 18.11 -4.49
CA SER A 191 -15.78 17.48 -3.34
C SER A 191 -17.22 17.93 -3.19
N SER A 192 -18.08 16.99 -2.77
CA SER A 192 -19.44 17.27 -2.34
C SER A 192 -19.87 16.26 -1.29
N LEU A 193 -20.87 16.59 -0.47
CA LEU A 193 -21.48 15.60 0.42
C LEU A 193 -22.35 14.65 -0.41
N PHE A 194 -21.78 13.51 -0.78
CA PHE A 194 -22.41 12.47 -1.59
C PHE A 194 -22.14 11.10 -0.93
N MET A 195 -23.07 10.66 -0.08
CA MET A 195 -22.94 9.40 0.67
C MET A 195 -23.25 8.18 -0.19
N ASP A 196 -22.28 7.72 -1.00
CA ASP A 196 -22.41 6.60 -1.93
C ASP A 196 -21.93 5.25 -1.39
N PHE A 197 -20.90 5.27 -0.53
CA PHE A 197 -20.32 4.11 0.15
C PHE A 197 -19.81 4.55 1.53
N TRP A 198 -20.03 3.73 2.54
CA TRP A 198 -19.64 4.05 3.92
C TRP A 198 -19.45 2.79 4.77
N ARG A 199 -18.70 2.93 5.86
CA ARG A 199 -18.61 1.93 6.93
C ARG A 199 -18.77 2.66 8.26
N ARG A 200 -19.88 2.40 8.96
CA ARG A 200 -20.09 3.00 10.30
C ARG A 200 -19.12 2.40 11.30
N ASP A 201 -18.89 3.11 12.39
CA ASP A 201 -18.15 2.56 13.52
C ASP A 201 -18.70 1.18 13.94
N GLN A 202 -17.80 0.29 14.33
CA GLN A 202 -18.02 -1.12 14.67
C GLN A 202 -18.55 -2.02 13.53
N ALA A 203 -18.89 -1.48 12.36
CA ALA A 203 -19.22 -2.31 11.21
C ALA A 203 -17.96 -2.95 10.64
N ALA A 204 -18.00 -4.28 10.48
CA ALA A 204 -16.86 -5.04 9.94
C ALA A 204 -16.67 -4.77 8.44
N VAL A 205 -17.76 -4.57 7.71
CA VAL A 205 -17.78 -4.41 6.25
C VAL A 205 -18.57 -3.16 5.86
N PRO A 206 -18.29 -2.56 4.69
CA PRO A 206 -18.99 -1.37 4.21
C PRO A 206 -20.39 -1.66 3.67
N SER A 207 -21.14 -0.59 3.43
CA SER A 207 -22.41 -0.56 2.69
C SER A 207 -22.30 0.43 1.52
N HIS A 208 -23.11 0.26 0.48
CA HIS A 208 -23.10 1.14 -0.70
C HIS A 208 -24.42 1.15 -1.45
N PHE A 209 -24.64 2.19 -2.27
CA PHE A 209 -25.82 2.32 -3.13
C PHE A 209 -25.62 1.81 -4.57
N GLY A 210 -24.48 1.20 -4.89
CA GLY A 210 -24.29 0.46 -6.15
C GLY A 210 -24.24 1.39 -7.37
N ARG A 211 -25.33 1.51 -8.13
CA ARG A 211 -25.37 2.37 -9.33
C ARG A 211 -25.05 3.82 -9.00
N THR A 212 -25.54 4.32 -7.86
CA THR A 212 -25.28 5.69 -7.40
C THR A 212 -23.79 5.91 -7.09
N THR A 213 -23.08 4.88 -6.61
CA THR A 213 -21.61 4.89 -6.43
C THR A 213 -20.87 5.11 -7.75
N VAL A 214 -21.38 4.54 -8.85
CA VAL A 214 -20.79 4.76 -10.19
C VAL A 214 -20.98 6.22 -10.63
N GLU A 215 -22.15 6.81 -10.37
CA GLU A 215 -22.44 8.21 -10.71
C GLU A 215 -21.59 9.19 -9.87
N ALA A 216 -21.47 8.94 -8.56
CA ALA A 216 -20.61 9.72 -7.67
C ALA A 216 -19.13 9.67 -8.10
N TYR A 217 -18.64 8.47 -8.41
CA TYR A 217 -17.28 8.27 -8.94
C TYR A 217 -17.03 9.11 -10.20
N LYS A 218 -17.90 8.98 -11.21
CA LYS A 218 -17.71 9.70 -12.48
C LYS A 218 -17.77 11.21 -12.29
N SER A 219 -18.76 11.70 -11.55
CA SER A 219 -18.96 13.15 -11.39
C SER A 219 -17.78 13.80 -10.67
N HIS A 220 -17.21 13.15 -9.66
CA HIS A 220 -16.09 13.72 -8.90
C HIS A 220 -14.76 13.61 -9.64
N VAL A 221 -14.50 12.49 -10.34
CA VAL A 221 -13.30 12.33 -11.16
C VAL A 221 -13.30 13.34 -12.31
N ILE A 222 -14.40 13.44 -13.06
CA ILE A 222 -14.54 14.41 -14.16
C ILE A 222 -14.47 15.84 -13.61
N GLY A 223 -15.15 16.13 -12.50
CA GLY A 223 -15.13 17.44 -11.86
C GLY A 223 -13.74 17.89 -11.41
N ALA A 224 -12.92 16.97 -10.87
CA ALA A 224 -11.54 17.27 -10.48
C ALA A 224 -10.65 17.59 -11.70
N ILE A 225 -10.80 16.85 -12.80
CA ILE A 225 -10.09 17.13 -14.06
C ILE A 225 -10.51 18.49 -14.63
N ALA A 226 -11.82 18.77 -14.65
CA ALA A 226 -12.33 20.06 -15.12
C ALA A 226 -11.80 21.23 -14.27
N ASN A 227 -11.66 21.03 -12.94
CA ASN A 227 -11.06 22.03 -12.06
C ASN A 227 -9.56 22.25 -12.34
N LEU A 228 -8.81 21.19 -12.65
CA LEU A 228 -7.42 21.31 -13.08
C LEU A 228 -7.32 22.16 -14.35
N PHE A 229 -8.15 21.86 -15.35
CA PHE A 229 -8.11 22.53 -16.65
C PHE A 229 -8.67 23.95 -16.64
N ARG A 230 -9.49 24.28 -15.64
CA ARG A 230 -9.88 25.67 -15.39
C ARG A 230 -8.70 26.51 -14.89
N LYS A 231 -7.77 25.92 -14.12
CA LYS A 231 -6.55 26.58 -13.64
C LYS A 231 -5.47 26.65 -14.71
N HIS A 232 -5.44 25.65 -15.61
CA HIS A 232 -4.45 25.51 -16.68
C HIS A 232 -5.15 25.53 -18.05
N PRO A 233 -5.39 26.71 -18.64
CA PRO A 233 -6.14 26.85 -19.90
C PRO A 233 -5.42 26.24 -21.11
N ASP A 234 -4.09 26.13 -21.03
CA ASP A 234 -3.25 25.62 -22.12
C ASP A 234 -3.10 24.09 -22.12
N LEU A 235 -3.63 23.41 -21.10
CA LEU A 235 -3.46 21.97 -20.89
C LEU A 235 -4.62 21.17 -21.48
N SER A 236 -4.36 20.02 -22.10
CA SER A 236 -5.38 19.05 -22.51
C SER A 236 -5.05 17.62 -22.09
N LEU A 237 -6.07 16.75 -21.98
CA LEU A 237 -5.85 15.34 -21.57
C LEU A 237 -4.98 14.58 -22.59
N SER A 238 -5.02 14.99 -23.85
CA SER A 238 -4.20 14.43 -24.91
C SER A 238 -2.69 14.67 -24.74
N GLU A 239 -2.28 15.64 -23.92
CA GLU A 239 -0.87 15.95 -23.65
C GLU A 239 -0.25 15.07 -22.57
N PHE A 240 -1.06 14.38 -21.77
CA PHE A 240 -0.55 13.44 -20.78
C PHE A 240 -0.10 12.13 -21.44
N ASP A 241 1.08 11.64 -21.07
CA ASP A 241 1.64 10.36 -21.50
C ASP A 241 1.01 9.18 -20.74
N ALA A 242 0.58 9.41 -19.50
CA ALA A 242 -0.10 8.43 -18.68
C ALA A 242 -1.19 9.05 -17.81
N ILE A 243 -2.34 8.39 -17.75
CA ILE A 243 -3.48 8.79 -16.93
C ILE A 243 -3.88 7.57 -16.09
N THR A 244 -3.90 7.75 -14.77
CA THR A 244 -4.44 6.76 -13.85
C THR A 244 -5.56 7.32 -13.00
N PHE A 245 -6.53 6.46 -12.72
CA PHE A 245 -7.66 6.76 -11.85
C PHE A 245 -7.63 5.84 -10.63
N HIS A 246 -8.39 6.17 -9.59
CA HIS A 246 -8.72 5.19 -8.55
C HIS A 246 -9.45 3.97 -9.14
N GLN A 247 -9.13 2.76 -8.70
CA GLN A 247 -9.56 1.52 -9.37
C GLN A 247 -10.31 0.58 -8.43
N PRO A 248 -11.61 0.81 -8.14
CA PRO A 248 -12.42 -0.15 -7.38
C PRO A 248 -12.65 -1.48 -8.11
N SER A 249 -12.62 -1.41 -9.43
CA SER A 249 -12.63 -2.49 -10.42
C SER A 249 -12.14 -1.87 -11.73
N GLY A 250 -11.82 -2.64 -12.78
CA GLY A 250 -11.48 -2.02 -14.06
C GLY A 250 -12.68 -1.32 -14.71
N TYR A 251 -13.90 -1.67 -14.31
CA TYR A 251 -15.13 -1.08 -14.84
C TYR A 251 -15.28 0.44 -14.61
N LEU A 252 -14.99 0.95 -13.41
CA LEU A 252 -15.26 2.36 -13.08
C LEU A 252 -14.34 3.34 -13.82
N PRO A 253 -13.00 3.12 -13.88
CA PRO A 253 -12.11 3.88 -14.74
C PRO A 253 -12.57 3.84 -16.21
N MET A 254 -12.92 2.66 -16.73
CA MET A 254 -13.37 2.53 -18.12
C MET A 254 -14.70 3.23 -18.40
N LYS A 255 -15.62 3.27 -17.43
CA LYS A 255 -16.86 4.06 -17.54
C LYS A 255 -16.62 5.57 -17.53
N THR A 256 -15.56 6.01 -16.86
CA THR A 256 -15.15 7.41 -16.91
C THR A 256 -14.50 7.74 -18.24
N CYS A 257 -13.61 6.87 -18.74
CA CYS A 257 -13.02 7.00 -20.06
C CYS A 257 -14.08 7.07 -21.17
N ALA A 258 -15.09 6.21 -21.11
CA ALA A 258 -16.21 6.24 -22.05
C ALA A 258 -17.01 7.56 -21.98
N ALA A 259 -17.15 8.17 -20.80
CA ALA A 259 -17.79 9.48 -20.69
C ALA A 259 -16.91 10.61 -21.27
N LEU A 260 -15.58 10.45 -21.25
CA LEU A 260 -14.62 11.38 -21.84
C LEU A 260 -14.49 11.23 -23.37
N THR A 261 -15.10 10.22 -23.99
CA THR A 261 -15.17 10.09 -25.46
C THR A 261 -16.45 10.67 -26.05
N GLU A 262 -17.42 11.04 -25.21
CA GLU A 262 -18.71 11.59 -25.65
C GLU A 262 -18.56 13.04 -26.13
N ASP A 263 -19.35 13.44 -27.13
CA ASP A 263 -19.36 14.84 -27.62
C ASP A 263 -19.73 15.82 -26.50
N LYS A 264 -20.68 15.41 -25.64
CA LYS A 264 -21.10 16.16 -24.46
C LYS A 264 -20.65 15.43 -23.20
N ILE A 265 -19.47 15.79 -22.70
CA ILE A 265 -18.94 15.25 -21.45
C ILE A 265 -19.90 15.61 -20.30
N PRO A 266 -20.39 14.63 -19.53
CA PRO A 266 -21.31 14.91 -18.44
C PRO A 266 -20.65 15.72 -17.33
N TYR A 267 -21.45 16.52 -16.61
CA TYR A 267 -21.03 17.34 -15.46
C TYR A 267 -20.07 18.51 -15.77
N VAL A 268 -19.75 18.74 -17.04
CA VAL A 268 -18.94 19.87 -17.51
C VAL A 268 -19.81 20.78 -18.37
N GLU A 269 -20.07 22.01 -17.90
CA GLU A 269 -20.88 22.98 -18.63
C GLU A 269 -20.07 23.84 -19.61
N ASP A 270 -18.78 24.05 -19.31
CA ASP A 270 -17.86 24.82 -20.14
C ASP A 270 -17.39 23.98 -21.33
N GLU A 271 -17.85 24.32 -22.53
CA GLU A 271 -17.53 23.60 -23.77
C GLU A 271 -16.02 23.62 -24.09
N SER A 272 -15.32 24.71 -23.77
CA SER A 272 -13.87 24.81 -23.99
C SER A 272 -13.07 23.89 -23.07
N ILE A 273 -13.54 23.69 -21.82
CA ILE A 273 -12.96 22.68 -20.93
C ILE A 273 -13.31 21.27 -21.42
N ALA A 274 -14.57 21.04 -21.82
CA ALA A 274 -15.02 19.75 -22.30
C ALA A 274 -14.22 19.26 -23.51
N GLU A 275 -13.97 20.11 -24.51
CA GLU A 275 -13.16 19.73 -25.68
C GLU A 275 -11.73 19.30 -25.31
N ARG A 276 -11.08 19.99 -24.35
CA ARG A 276 -9.73 19.63 -23.88
C ARG A 276 -9.69 18.35 -23.06
N MET A 277 -10.82 17.94 -22.49
CA MET A 277 -10.97 16.70 -21.73
C MET A 277 -11.32 15.48 -22.60
N LYS A 278 -11.47 15.64 -23.92
CA LYS A 278 -11.79 14.50 -24.77
C LYS A 278 -10.62 13.53 -24.88
N LEU A 279 -10.93 12.24 -24.80
CA LEU A 279 -10.00 11.15 -25.08
C LEU A 279 -10.47 10.38 -26.30
N THR A 280 -9.53 9.90 -27.10
CA THR A 280 -9.82 8.91 -28.15
C THR A 280 -9.71 7.49 -27.61
N GLU A 281 -10.29 6.51 -28.31
CA GLU A 281 -10.09 5.09 -28.00
C GLU A 281 -8.60 4.69 -27.99
N GLN A 282 -7.80 5.33 -28.85
CA GLN A 282 -6.35 5.11 -28.89
C GLN A 282 -5.65 5.67 -27.65
N ASP A 283 -6.08 6.83 -27.15
CA ASP A 283 -5.58 7.38 -25.88
C ASP A 283 -5.90 6.44 -24.72
N ILE A 284 -7.13 5.92 -24.66
CA ILE A 284 -7.54 5.00 -23.59
C ILE A 284 -6.68 3.73 -23.61
N GLU A 285 -6.44 3.15 -24.78
CA GLU A 285 -5.62 1.94 -24.94
C GLU A 285 -4.17 2.15 -24.52
N LYS A 286 -3.58 3.31 -24.85
CA LYS A 286 -2.16 3.58 -24.60
C LYS A 286 -1.88 4.21 -23.24
N LYS A 287 -2.73 5.13 -22.79
CA LYS A 287 -2.47 6.03 -21.65
C LYS A 287 -3.19 5.61 -20.39
N VAL A 288 -4.24 4.76 -20.46
CA VAL A 288 -5.04 4.35 -19.29
C VAL A 288 -4.95 2.86 -19.01
N LYS A 289 -5.32 2.00 -19.99
CA LYS A 289 -5.43 0.55 -19.78
C LYS A 289 -4.18 -0.14 -19.22
N PRO A 290 -2.93 0.23 -19.62
CA PRO A 290 -1.73 -0.41 -19.10
C PRO A 290 -1.57 -0.25 -17.57
N TRP A 291 -2.21 0.76 -16.99
CA TRP A 291 -2.11 1.13 -15.58
C TRP A 291 -3.23 0.55 -14.71
N LEU A 292 -4.15 -0.25 -15.27
CA LEU A 292 -5.23 -0.92 -14.54
C LEU A 292 -4.72 -2.08 -13.66
N LYS A 293 -4.03 -1.75 -12.56
CA LYS A 293 -3.47 -2.73 -11.61
C LYS A 293 -4.53 -3.48 -10.80
N VAL A 294 -5.76 -2.99 -10.72
CA VAL A 294 -6.87 -3.67 -10.03
C VAL A 294 -7.12 -5.10 -10.56
N LEU A 295 -6.76 -5.41 -11.81
CA LEU A 295 -6.84 -6.75 -12.37
C LEU A 295 -5.92 -7.76 -11.65
N ASP A 296 -4.85 -7.26 -11.02
CA ASP A 296 -3.81 -8.04 -10.33
C ASP A 296 -3.92 -7.96 -8.82
N THR A 297 -4.37 -6.82 -8.31
CA THR A 297 -4.36 -6.53 -6.87
C THR A 297 -5.74 -6.62 -6.24
N GLY A 298 -6.81 -6.47 -7.03
CA GLY A 298 -8.10 -6.01 -6.51
C GLY A 298 -8.03 -4.56 -6.03
N ASN A 299 -9.14 -4.07 -5.49
CA ASN A 299 -9.27 -2.76 -4.89
C ASN A 299 -8.50 -2.70 -3.57
N THR A 300 -7.46 -1.87 -3.54
CA THR A 300 -6.60 -1.63 -2.39
C THR A 300 -6.95 -0.30 -1.70
N TYR A 301 -8.17 0.19 -1.89
CA TYR A 301 -8.73 1.44 -1.35
C TYR A 301 -7.72 2.61 -1.41
N ALA A 302 -7.25 3.12 -0.26
CA ALA A 302 -6.35 4.28 -0.19
C ALA A 302 -5.03 4.09 -0.93
N ALA A 303 -4.60 2.83 -1.16
CA ALA A 303 -3.39 2.51 -1.91
C ALA A 303 -3.60 2.42 -3.43
N SER A 304 -4.84 2.41 -3.92
CA SER A 304 -5.14 2.05 -5.32
C SER A 304 -4.51 3.02 -6.33
N THR A 305 -4.72 4.33 -6.15
CA THR A 305 -4.10 5.34 -7.02
C THR A 305 -2.58 5.38 -6.85
N LEU A 306 -2.08 5.21 -5.61
CA LEU A 306 -0.65 5.22 -5.30
C LEU A 306 0.10 4.04 -5.93
N ILE A 307 -0.46 2.83 -5.92
CA ILE A 307 0.13 1.65 -6.56
C ILE A 307 0.10 1.80 -8.09
N SER A 308 -1.00 2.32 -8.64
CA SER A 308 -1.09 2.53 -10.08
C SER A 308 -0.12 3.62 -10.55
N LEU A 309 0.02 4.72 -9.81
CA LEU A 309 1.01 5.77 -10.07
C LEU A 309 2.45 5.22 -10.00
N ALA A 310 2.75 4.33 -9.04
CA ALA A 310 4.06 3.69 -8.96
C ALA A 310 4.31 2.82 -10.20
N SER A 311 3.29 2.11 -10.70
CA SER A 311 3.38 1.34 -11.95
C SER A 311 3.60 2.23 -13.17
N VAL A 312 3.08 3.47 -13.18
CA VAL A 312 3.38 4.46 -14.21
C VAL A 312 4.85 4.86 -14.12
N PHE A 313 5.32 5.29 -12.94
CA PHE A 313 6.71 5.71 -12.74
C PHE A 313 7.75 4.61 -12.98
N ASP A 314 7.42 3.35 -12.73
CA ASP A 314 8.25 2.19 -13.10
C ASP A 314 8.50 2.11 -14.61
N ASN A 315 7.69 2.78 -15.45
CA ASN A 315 7.71 2.69 -16.92
C ASN A 315 7.87 4.03 -17.64
N SER A 316 7.87 5.17 -16.93
CA SER A 316 7.99 6.50 -17.54
C SER A 316 9.40 6.84 -18.05
N LYS A 317 9.58 8.00 -18.64
CA LYS A 317 10.87 8.64 -18.96
C LYS A 317 10.83 10.10 -18.49
N PRO A 318 11.99 10.75 -18.29
CA PRO A 318 12.01 12.19 -18.00
C PRO A 318 11.23 13.00 -19.04
N GLY A 319 10.49 14.00 -18.56
CA GLY A 319 9.57 14.83 -19.35
C GLY A 319 8.16 14.27 -19.53
N ASP A 320 7.90 12.99 -19.18
CA ASP A 320 6.55 12.44 -19.27
C ASP A 320 5.57 13.18 -18.36
N GLN A 321 4.41 13.52 -18.90
CA GLN A 321 3.32 14.17 -18.18
C GLN A 321 2.36 13.10 -17.65
N VAL A 322 2.14 13.07 -16.33
CA VAL A 322 1.33 12.04 -15.66
C VAL A 322 0.18 12.67 -14.88
N LEU A 323 -1.04 12.19 -15.15
CA LEU A 323 -2.24 12.56 -14.41
C LEU A 323 -2.67 11.40 -13.49
N ALA A 324 -2.71 11.63 -12.19
CA ALA A 324 -3.29 10.69 -11.23
C ALA A 324 -4.55 11.30 -10.61
N VAL A 325 -5.71 10.69 -10.84
CA VAL A 325 -6.99 11.13 -10.28
C VAL A 325 -7.50 10.14 -9.25
N SER A 326 -7.39 10.49 -7.97
CA SER A 326 -7.93 9.67 -6.88
C SER A 326 -9.39 10.00 -6.61
N TYR A 327 -10.12 9.01 -6.09
CA TYR A 327 -11.51 9.13 -5.66
C TYR A 327 -11.70 8.47 -4.31
N GLY A 328 -12.55 9.04 -3.48
CA GLY A 328 -12.98 8.49 -2.20
C GLY A 328 -14.46 8.78 -2.02
N SER A 329 -15.23 7.76 -1.68
CA SER A 329 -16.66 7.87 -1.41
C SER A 329 -16.97 8.78 -0.24
N GLY A 330 -18.14 9.45 -0.29
CA GLY A 330 -18.56 10.47 0.68
C GLY A 330 -18.91 11.88 0.16
N ALA A 331 -18.42 12.43 -0.97
CA ALA A 331 -17.37 11.97 -1.87
C ALA A 331 -16.40 13.11 -2.24
N TYR A 332 -15.19 12.74 -2.65
CA TYR A 332 -14.09 13.65 -2.89
C TYR A 332 -13.12 13.06 -3.94
N SER A 333 -12.50 13.90 -4.75
CA SER A 333 -11.45 13.52 -5.70
C SER A 333 -10.36 14.56 -5.81
N ASN A 334 -9.14 14.10 -6.12
CA ASN A 334 -7.99 14.95 -6.46
C ASN A 334 -7.45 14.56 -7.82
N ALA A 335 -7.40 15.50 -8.75
CA ALA A 335 -6.61 15.40 -9.96
C ALA A 335 -5.22 15.97 -9.67
N THR A 336 -4.19 15.11 -9.67
CA THR A 336 -2.80 15.49 -9.40
C THR A 336 -1.99 15.37 -10.68
N TRP A 337 -1.37 16.47 -11.09
CA TRP A 337 -0.50 16.55 -12.25
C TRP A 337 0.96 16.44 -11.81
N PHE A 338 1.67 15.47 -12.39
CA PHE A 338 3.10 15.30 -12.24
C PHE A 338 3.83 15.45 -13.57
N GLU A 339 5.05 15.98 -13.52
CA GLU A 339 6.03 15.89 -14.61
C GLU A 339 7.20 15.01 -14.13
N VAL A 340 7.51 13.96 -14.88
CA VAL A 340 8.61 13.04 -14.54
C VAL A 340 9.95 13.72 -14.78
N GLN A 341 10.88 13.56 -13.83
CA GLN A 341 12.18 14.23 -13.82
C GLN A 341 13.31 13.23 -14.01
N ASP A 342 14.51 13.73 -14.34
CA ASP A 342 15.71 12.93 -14.64
C ASP A 342 16.07 11.91 -13.54
N GLY A 343 15.78 12.23 -12.27
CA GLY A 343 16.11 11.36 -11.14
C GLY A 343 15.46 9.96 -11.22
N ILE A 344 14.41 9.78 -12.04
CA ILE A 344 13.80 8.46 -12.24
C ILE A 344 14.77 7.45 -12.87
N GLU A 345 15.68 7.88 -13.75
CA GLU A 345 16.57 6.98 -14.48
C GLU A 345 17.58 6.30 -13.55
N GLU A 346 18.07 7.03 -12.54
CA GLU A 346 19.02 6.50 -11.56
C GLU A 346 18.33 5.70 -10.45
N LYS A 347 17.11 6.08 -10.07
CA LYS A 347 16.42 5.53 -8.90
C LYS A 347 15.52 4.33 -9.21
N ARG A 348 15.01 4.21 -10.44
CA ARG A 348 14.15 3.10 -10.85
C ARG A 348 14.85 1.76 -10.62
N GLY A 349 14.14 0.83 -9.97
CA GLY A 349 14.64 -0.52 -9.71
C GLY A 349 15.59 -0.65 -8.51
N LEU A 350 15.90 0.43 -7.78
CA LEU A 350 16.61 0.34 -6.48
C LEU A 350 15.79 -0.41 -5.41
N THR A 351 14.48 -0.46 -5.61
CA THR A 351 13.52 -1.21 -4.80
C THR A 351 12.60 -2.01 -5.71
N PRO A 352 11.93 -3.06 -5.20
CA PRO A 352 11.02 -3.85 -6.02
C PRO A 352 9.94 -2.99 -6.68
N THR A 353 9.73 -3.23 -7.98
CA THR A 353 8.68 -2.56 -8.77
C THR A 353 7.31 -3.14 -8.47
N VAL A 354 6.24 -2.48 -8.95
CA VAL A 354 4.88 -3.02 -8.89
C VAL A 354 4.81 -4.38 -9.58
N GLU A 355 5.46 -4.51 -10.74
CA GLU A 355 5.47 -5.76 -11.51
C GLU A 355 6.21 -6.89 -10.78
N ASP A 356 7.28 -6.60 -10.05
CA ASP A 356 7.98 -7.62 -9.27
C ASP A 356 7.08 -8.17 -8.15
N TYR A 357 6.30 -7.31 -7.47
CA TYR A 357 5.30 -7.73 -6.48
C TYR A 357 4.13 -8.51 -7.09
N ILE A 358 3.70 -8.18 -8.31
CA ILE A 358 2.65 -8.93 -9.03
C ILE A 358 3.15 -10.32 -9.40
N LYS A 359 4.40 -10.43 -9.86
CA LYS A 359 5.04 -11.71 -10.22
C LYS A 359 5.36 -12.57 -9.00
N ARG A 360 5.76 -11.96 -7.88
CA ARG A 360 6.06 -12.65 -6.61
C ARG A 360 4.78 -13.05 -5.88
N LYS A 361 4.03 -13.98 -6.45
CA LYS A 361 2.75 -14.45 -5.93
C LYS A 361 2.68 -15.96 -5.70
N THR A 362 1.79 -16.36 -4.80
CA THR A 362 1.29 -17.73 -4.70
C THR A 362 -0.23 -17.74 -4.76
N THR A 363 -0.78 -18.56 -5.63
CA THR A 363 -2.23 -18.77 -5.69
C THR A 363 -2.68 -19.66 -4.53
N ILE A 364 -3.65 -19.18 -3.75
CA ILE A 364 -4.26 -19.94 -2.65
C ILE A 364 -5.52 -20.67 -3.11
N ARG A 365 -5.95 -21.64 -2.29
CA ARG A 365 -7.19 -22.38 -2.52
C ARG A 365 -8.39 -21.62 -1.94
N ILE A 366 -9.58 -21.98 -2.39
CA ILE A 366 -10.83 -21.33 -1.96
C ILE A 366 -11.08 -21.50 -0.45
N GLU A 367 -10.67 -22.63 0.14
CA GLU A 367 -10.83 -22.87 1.58
C GLU A 367 -9.93 -21.94 2.40
N THR A 368 -8.67 -21.75 1.96
CA THR A 368 -7.73 -20.81 2.59
C THR A 368 -8.26 -19.38 2.51
N TYR A 369 -8.85 -18.99 1.37
CA TYR A 369 -9.51 -17.70 1.25
C TYR A 369 -10.66 -17.54 2.25
N GLN A 370 -11.55 -18.53 2.35
CA GLN A 370 -12.67 -18.49 3.29
C GLN A 370 -12.19 -18.41 4.75
N ASP A 371 -11.12 -19.13 5.11
CA ASP A 371 -10.50 -19.08 6.43
C ASP A 371 -9.93 -17.69 6.75
N LEU A 372 -9.23 -17.06 5.78
CA LEU A 372 -8.69 -15.71 5.92
C LEU A 372 -9.80 -14.67 6.12
N ILE A 373 -10.86 -14.73 5.31
CA ILE A 373 -12.01 -13.82 5.45
C ILE A 373 -12.70 -14.02 6.79
N LYS A 374 -12.92 -15.28 7.21
CA LYS A 374 -13.53 -15.59 8.52
C LYS A 374 -12.68 -15.05 9.67
N ALA A 375 -11.35 -15.24 9.63
CA ALA A 375 -10.45 -14.73 10.65
C ALA A 375 -10.44 -13.19 10.70
N ARG A 376 -10.49 -12.54 9.53
CA ARG A 376 -10.52 -11.09 9.41
C ARG A 376 -11.80 -10.48 9.98
N LEU A 377 -12.96 -11.04 9.62
CA LEU A 377 -14.27 -10.58 10.07
C LEU A 377 -14.61 -11.04 11.50
N SER A 378 -13.83 -11.95 12.09
CA SER A 378 -14.01 -12.36 13.48
C SER A 378 -13.87 -11.17 14.42
N ARG A 379 -14.88 -10.99 15.28
CA ARG A 379 -14.85 -10.02 16.39
C ARG A 379 -13.86 -10.43 17.49
N ILE A 380 -13.64 -11.73 17.68
CA ILE A 380 -12.66 -12.24 18.64
C ILE A 380 -11.36 -12.44 17.89
N LYS A 381 -10.35 -11.63 18.19
CA LYS A 381 -8.98 -11.89 17.76
C LYS A 381 -8.38 -12.89 18.76
N GLN A 382 -7.84 -13.98 18.24
CA GLN A 382 -7.17 -15.00 19.04
C GLN A 382 -5.70 -15.02 18.66
N LYS A 383 -4.88 -15.71 19.46
CA LYS A 383 -3.49 -15.94 19.12
C LYS A 383 -3.38 -16.55 17.72
N LEU A 384 -2.30 -16.26 16.98
CA LEU A 384 -2.12 -16.82 15.63
C LEU A 384 -1.85 -18.34 15.66
N GLU A 385 -2.92 -19.13 15.63
CA GLU A 385 -2.90 -20.60 15.68
C GLU A 385 -2.81 -21.28 14.30
N ILE A 386 -2.09 -20.64 13.38
CA ILE A 386 -1.95 -21.12 12.01
C ILE A 386 -0.74 -22.06 11.86
N PRO A 387 -0.71 -22.94 10.83
CA PRO A 387 0.50 -23.68 10.49
C PRO A 387 1.64 -22.69 10.18
N ARG A 388 2.65 -22.67 11.02
CA ARG A 388 3.83 -21.80 10.87
C ARG A 388 5.04 -22.60 10.42
N LEU A 389 5.84 -21.98 9.57
CA LEU A 389 7.20 -22.42 9.26
C LEU A 389 8.12 -21.73 10.26
N VAL A 390 8.93 -22.51 10.97
CA VAL A 390 9.83 -22.02 12.01
C VAL A 390 11.21 -22.65 11.87
N GLY A 391 12.24 -21.95 12.32
CA GLY A 391 13.59 -22.51 12.24
C GLY A 391 14.67 -21.58 12.75
N ASP A 392 15.89 -21.82 12.29
CA ASP A 392 17.10 -21.15 12.74
C ASP A 392 17.77 -20.42 11.57
N VAL A 393 18.38 -19.27 11.86
CA VAL A 393 19.09 -18.45 10.89
C VAL A 393 20.45 -18.00 11.43
N GLU A 394 21.36 -17.61 10.53
CA GLU A 394 22.62 -16.92 10.87
C GLU A 394 22.72 -15.55 10.21
N PRO A 395 23.37 -14.58 10.85
CA PRO A 395 23.57 -13.24 10.29
C PRO A 395 24.47 -13.28 9.05
N VAL A 396 24.10 -12.53 8.01
CA VAL A 396 24.97 -12.24 6.84
C VAL A 396 25.67 -10.90 6.99
N ASN A 397 25.02 -9.94 7.67
CA ASN A 397 25.56 -8.61 7.93
C ASN A 397 25.38 -8.21 9.40
N GLY A 398 25.91 -7.05 9.80
CA GLY A 398 25.85 -6.56 11.19
C GLY A 398 24.57 -5.81 11.57
N LYS A 399 23.62 -5.59 10.64
CA LYS A 399 22.38 -4.87 10.95
C LYS A 399 21.37 -5.83 11.61
N ALA A 400 20.72 -5.36 12.68
CA ALA A 400 19.80 -6.18 13.45
C ALA A 400 18.49 -5.46 13.73
N PHE A 401 17.41 -6.22 13.67
CA PHE A 401 16.10 -5.93 14.23
C PHE A 401 16.10 -6.34 15.70
N THR A 402 15.71 -5.43 16.59
CA THR A 402 15.77 -5.67 18.04
C THR A 402 14.38 -5.63 18.62
N VAL A 403 14.02 -6.66 19.39
CA VAL A 403 12.74 -6.74 20.12
C VAL A 403 13.00 -6.99 21.59
N SER A 404 12.04 -6.61 22.43
CA SER A 404 12.03 -7.01 23.84
C SER A 404 10.90 -7.99 24.12
N LEU A 405 11.22 -9.05 24.85
CA LEU A 405 10.31 -10.07 25.33
C LEU A 405 10.06 -9.82 26.83
N CYS A 406 8.79 -9.67 27.23
CA CYS A 406 8.43 -9.58 28.64
C CYS A 406 8.08 -10.96 29.20
N HIS A 407 8.88 -11.50 30.11
CA HIS A 407 8.63 -12.82 30.71
C HIS A 407 7.53 -12.85 31.77
N GLY A 408 6.95 -11.70 32.12
CA GLY A 408 5.80 -11.62 33.04
C GLY A 408 4.46 -11.77 32.33
N CYS A 409 4.28 -11.05 31.20
CA CYS A 409 3.02 -11.00 30.46
C CYS A 409 3.12 -11.54 29.03
N GLU A 410 4.24 -12.17 28.66
CA GLU A 410 4.51 -12.76 27.33
C GLU A 410 4.39 -11.79 26.14
N ARG A 411 4.43 -10.47 26.37
CA ARG A 411 4.34 -9.48 25.29
C ARG A 411 5.65 -9.37 24.53
N ILE A 412 5.54 -9.19 23.22
CA ILE A 412 6.63 -8.86 22.31
C ILE A 412 6.55 -7.37 21.98
N TYR A 413 7.64 -6.63 22.22
CA TYR A 413 7.71 -5.21 21.93
C TYR A 413 8.66 -4.92 20.78
N TYR A 414 8.12 -4.25 19.76
CA TYR A 414 8.89 -3.57 18.73
C TYR A 414 8.41 -2.10 18.60
N PRO A 415 9.32 -1.12 18.57
CA PRO A 415 10.75 -1.22 18.86
C PRO A 415 11.04 -1.76 20.27
N ALA A 416 12.25 -2.30 20.45
CA ALA A 416 12.72 -2.77 21.74
C ALA A 416 12.68 -1.66 22.80
N ARG A 417 12.42 -2.08 24.04
CA ARG A 417 12.31 -1.23 25.23
C ARG A 417 12.90 -1.92 26.45
N GLU A 418 13.33 -1.13 27.42
CA GLU A 418 13.96 -1.63 28.65
C GLU A 418 12.94 -2.07 29.71
N LYS A 419 11.68 -1.62 29.61
CA LYS A 419 10.60 -1.87 30.58
C LYS A 419 9.31 -2.30 29.89
N CYS A 420 8.49 -3.09 30.58
CA CYS A 420 7.14 -3.42 30.13
C CYS A 420 6.27 -2.15 30.07
N LEU A 421 5.33 -2.08 29.12
CA LEU A 421 4.35 -0.98 29.04
C LEU A 421 3.32 -1.01 30.17
N ASP A 422 3.05 -2.21 30.66
CA ASP A 422 2.15 -2.43 31.77
C ASP A 422 2.92 -2.22 33.07
N SER A 423 2.57 -1.15 33.79
CA SER A 423 3.25 -0.72 35.01
C SER A 423 3.12 -1.72 36.16
N GLU A 424 2.13 -2.60 36.12
CA GLU A 424 1.92 -3.63 37.14
C GLU A 424 2.71 -4.91 36.82
N CYS A 425 3.20 -5.05 35.59
CA CYS A 425 3.97 -6.21 35.18
C CYS A 425 5.40 -6.15 35.71
N THR A 426 5.73 -7.04 36.66
CA THR A 426 7.07 -7.20 37.24
C THR A 426 7.96 -8.18 36.46
N GLY A 427 7.55 -8.56 35.25
CA GLY A 427 8.27 -9.50 34.40
C GLY A 427 9.64 -8.97 33.98
N ALA A 428 10.63 -9.85 33.95
CA ALA A 428 11.94 -9.52 33.38
C ALA A 428 11.82 -9.23 31.87
N MET A 429 12.56 -8.24 31.39
CA MET A 429 12.66 -7.90 29.98
C MET A 429 13.91 -8.53 29.39
N ASP A 430 13.75 -9.35 28.35
CA ASP A 430 14.86 -9.90 27.57
C ASP A 430 14.92 -9.25 26.20
N VAL A 431 16.10 -8.82 25.77
CA VAL A 431 16.31 -8.13 24.49
C VAL A 431 16.92 -9.12 23.49
N LYS A 432 16.15 -9.47 22.47
CA LYS A 432 16.59 -10.35 21.37
C LYS A 432 17.00 -9.53 20.15
N ARG A 433 18.07 -9.97 19.49
CA ARG A 433 18.58 -9.36 18.25
C ARG A 433 18.51 -10.35 17.10
N TYR A 434 17.85 -9.95 16.03
CA TYR A 434 17.63 -10.76 14.84
C TYR A 434 18.27 -10.06 13.63
N PRO A 435 19.05 -10.75 12.78
CA PRO A 435 19.68 -10.13 11.62
C PRO A 435 18.66 -9.63 10.59
N LEU A 436 18.86 -8.44 10.01
CA LEU A 436 18.00 -8.00 8.90
C LEU A 436 18.23 -8.80 7.62
N ILE A 437 19.47 -9.28 7.39
CA ILE A 437 19.77 -10.23 6.31
C ILE A 437 20.43 -11.45 6.92
N ALA A 438 19.89 -12.63 6.62
CA ALA A 438 20.30 -13.88 7.24
C ALA A 438 20.50 -14.99 6.20
N ARG A 439 21.15 -16.10 6.60
CA ARG A 439 21.08 -17.38 5.88
C ARG A 439 20.27 -18.37 6.67
N LEU A 440 19.48 -19.16 5.96
CA LEU A 440 18.71 -20.24 6.55
C LEU A 440 19.64 -21.36 7.05
N LYS A 441 19.51 -21.76 8.33
CA LYS A 441 20.16 -22.97 8.86
C LYS A 441 19.23 -24.16 8.82
N SER A 442 18.01 -23.99 9.33
CA SER A 442 17.03 -25.05 9.48
C SER A 442 15.63 -24.50 9.27
N VAL A 443 14.73 -25.34 8.77
CA VAL A 443 13.30 -25.02 8.67
C VAL A 443 12.49 -26.26 9.05
N SER A 444 11.39 -26.04 9.75
CA SER A 444 10.42 -27.07 10.10
C SER A 444 9.02 -26.49 10.08
N LYS A 445 8.02 -27.33 9.80
CA LYS A 445 6.61 -26.96 9.96
C LYS A 445 6.16 -27.35 11.35
N LEU A 446 5.58 -26.42 12.11
CA LEU A 446 5.07 -26.74 13.44
C LEU A 446 4.00 -27.86 13.36
N PRO A 447 4.15 -28.95 14.14
CA PRO A 447 3.16 -30.01 14.21
C PRO A 447 1.80 -29.49 14.68
N LEU A 448 0.71 -30.20 14.33
CA LEU A 448 -0.66 -29.82 14.73
C LEU A 448 -0.79 -29.60 16.25
N LYS A 449 -0.16 -30.47 17.06
CA LYS A 449 -0.16 -30.37 18.53
C LYS A 449 0.57 -29.14 19.08
N ARG A 450 1.45 -28.51 18.30
CA ARG A 450 2.25 -27.34 18.69
C ARG A 450 1.77 -26.04 18.04
N ARG A 451 0.58 -26.02 17.43
CA ARG A 451 0.00 -24.79 16.85
C ARG A 451 -0.42 -23.77 17.90
N PHE A 452 -0.55 -24.20 19.17
CA PHE A 452 -0.83 -23.33 20.30
C PHE A 452 0.41 -22.68 20.92
N THR A 453 1.63 -23.09 20.51
CA THR A 453 2.87 -22.43 20.94
C THR A 453 2.82 -20.97 20.52
N SER A 454 2.95 -20.05 21.48
CA SER A 454 2.89 -18.62 21.19
C SER A 454 4.10 -18.17 20.36
N ASN A 455 3.97 -17.04 19.64
CA ASN A 455 5.15 -16.49 18.96
C ASN A 455 6.18 -15.95 19.97
N PHE A 456 5.77 -15.60 21.17
CA PHE A 456 6.66 -15.28 22.29
C PHE A 456 7.58 -16.46 22.61
N GLU A 457 7.02 -17.65 22.85
CA GLU A 457 7.79 -18.88 23.15
C GLU A 457 8.79 -19.23 22.04
N LEU A 458 8.41 -19.02 20.78
CA LEU A 458 9.30 -19.27 19.64
C LEU A 458 10.49 -18.32 19.65
N LEU A 459 10.25 -17.02 19.82
CA LEU A 459 11.30 -16.01 19.86
C LEU A 459 12.22 -16.18 21.08
N ASP A 460 11.65 -16.57 22.23
CA ASP A 460 12.42 -16.85 23.45
C ASP A 460 13.43 -17.99 23.23
N GLN A 461 13.02 -19.01 22.48
CA GLN A 461 13.87 -20.13 22.03
C GLN A 461 14.80 -19.76 20.86
N ASN A 462 14.93 -18.47 20.51
CA ASN A 462 15.68 -17.95 19.36
C ASN A 462 15.25 -18.53 18.00
N LYS A 463 14.02 -19.05 17.91
CA LYS A 463 13.44 -19.48 16.63
C LYS A 463 12.91 -18.27 15.89
N VAL A 464 12.95 -18.35 14.57
CA VAL A 464 12.35 -17.34 13.68
C VAL A 464 11.17 -17.92 12.93
N LEU A 465 10.27 -17.03 12.49
CA LEU A 465 9.15 -17.38 11.61
C LEU A 465 9.54 -17.16 10.15
N PHE A 466 9.04 -18.02 9.26
CA PHE A 466 9.14 -17.81 7.81
C PHE A 466 7.78 -17.43 7.21
N VAL A 467 7.79 -16.42 6.36
CA VAL A 467 6.64 -15.87 5.63
C VAL A 467 7.00 -15.74 4.15
N ASP A 468 5.99 -15.46 3.32
CA ASP A 468 6.13 -15.23 1.88
C ASP A 468 6.96 -16.31 1.13
N ALA A 469 6.92 -17.55 1.60
CA ALA A 469 7.70 -18.66 1.07
C ALA A 469 6.98 -19.99 1.24
N LYS A 470 7.12 -20.88 0.27
CA LYS A 470 6.78 -22.30 0.43
C LYS A 470 7.96 -23.01 1.08
N ILE A 471 7.70 -24.13 1.73
CA ILE A 471 8.77 -24.92 2.39
C ILE A 471 9.87 -25.35 1.40
N GLN A 472 9.52 -25.57 0.13
CA GLN A 472 10.45 -25.92 -0.94
C GLN A 472 11.42 -24.78 -1.33
N ASP A 473 11.04 -23.53 -1.04
CA ASP A 473 11.85 -22.34 -1.29
C ASP A 473 12.87 -22.10 -0.17
N LEU A 474 12.72 -22.80 0.96
CA LEU A 474 13.51 -22.65 2.19
C LEU A 474 14.53 -23.80 2.32
N LYS A 475 15.58 -23.76 1.49
CA LYS A 475 16.71 -24.69 1.60
C LYS A 475 17.83 -24.11 2.47
N PRO A 476 18.53 -24.92 3.29
CA PRO A 476 19.69 -24.44 4.05
C PRO A 476 20.68 -23.67 3.15
N GLY A 477 21.17 -22.53 3.64
CA GLY A 477 22.08 -21.63 2.93
C GLY A 477 21.41 -20.53 2.11
N VAL A 478 20.10 -20.61 1.84
CA VAL A 478 19.34 -19.55 1.14
C VAL A 478 19.42 -18.26 1.94
N LYS A 479 19.66 -17.13 1.24
CA LYS A 479 19.62 -15.80 1.84
C LYS A 479 18.18 -15.39 2.11
N LEU A 480 17.97 -14.82 3.28
CA LEU A 480 16.69 -14.35 3.76
C LEU A 480 16.79 -12.87 4.13
N GLU A 481 15.69 -12.15 3.96
CA GLU A 481 15.49 -10.82 4.50
C GLU A 481 14.47 -10.85 5.65
N GLY A 482 14.74 -10.06 6.67
CA GLY A 482 13.83 -9.79 7.77
C GLY A 482 12.79 -8.77 7.34
N VAL A 483 11.51 -9.10 7.55
CA VAL A 483 10.37 -8.24 7.25
C VAL A 483 9.49 -8.09 8.48
N LEU A 484 8.96 -6.89 8.68
CA LEU A 484 8.02 -6.64 9.76
C LEU A 484 6.69 -7.35 9.49
N ARG A 485 6.21 -8.10 10.48
CA ARG A 485 4.91 -8.78 10.43
C ARG A 485 4.17 -8.63 11.75
N ARG A 486 2.86 -8.79 11.69
CA ARG A 486 2.06 -9.04 12.89
C ARG A 486 2.41 -10.45 13.36
N LEU A 487 2.90 -10.53 14.59
CA LEU A 487 3.21 -11.78 15.25
C LEU A 487 1.99 -12.29 16.00
N ASP A 488 1.31 -11.45 16.77
CA ASP A 488 0.23 -11.98 17.62
C ASP A 488 -0.77 -10.91 18.04
N TYR A 489 -1.87 -11.35 18.67
CA TYR A 489 -2.88 -10.51 19.28
C TYR A 489 -3.02 -10.80 20.76
N GLU A 490 -3.13 -9.75 21.57
CA GLU A 490 -3.56 -9.84 22.97
C GLU A 490 -5.10 -9.82 23.06
N GLY A 491 -5.75 -10.66 22.27
CA GLY A 491 -7.20 -10.68 22.20
C GLY A 491 -7.80 -9.54 21.37
N LYS A 492 -9.11 -9.33 21.54
CA LYS A 492 -9.89 -8.34 20.78
C LYS A 492 -9.52 -6.90 21.13
N ASP A 493 -9.33 -6.62 22.41
CA ASP A 493 -9.21 -5.26 22.95
C ASP A 493 -7.77 -4.91 23.40
N GLY A 494 -6.83 -5.86 23.24
CA GLY A 494 -5.43 -5.69 23.63
C GLY A 494 -4.50 -5.25 22.49
N LEU A 495 -3.19 -5.32 22.74
CA LEU A 495 -2.17 -4.94 21.76
C LEU A 495 -2.03 -5.94 20.61
N ILE A 496 -1.78 -5.40 19.42
CA ILE A 496 -1.21 -6.13 18.30
C ILE A 496 0.30 -6.16 18.48
N MET A 497 0.85 -7.37 18.56
CA MET A 497 2.29 -7.59 18.70
C MET A 497 2.92 -7.68 17.32
N TYR A 498 3.87 -6.80 17.05
CA TYR A 498 4.65 -6.77 15.82
C TYR A 498 6.08 -7.25 16.08
N GLY A 499 6.72 -7.77 15.04
CA GLY A 499 8.11 -8.17 15.08
C GLY A 499 8.57 -8.73 13.75
N ILE A 500 9.71 -9.41 13.77
CA ILE A 500 10.39 -9.86 12.55
C ILE A 500 9.96 -11.28 12.16
N ALA A 501 9.71 -11.46 10.87
CA ALA A 501 9.68 -12.76 10.21
C ALA A 501 10.62 -12.73 9.00
N TYR A 502 10.91 -13.87 8.41
CA TYR A 502 11.87 -13.98 7.31
C TYR A 502 11.25 -14.54 6.06
N ARG A 503 11.71 -14.03 4.92
CA ARG A 503 11.41 -14.58 3.60
C ARG A 503 12.67 -14.64 2.74
N PRO A 504 12.72 -15.46 1.67
CA PRO A 504 13.77 -15.34 0.67
C PRO A 504 13.92 -13.90 0.19
N VAL A 505 15.16 -13.43 0.03
CA VAL A 505 15.43 -12.05 -0.41
C VAL A 505 14.69 -11.77 -1.72
N PHE A 506 14.00 -10.64 -1.78
CA PHE A 506 13.17 -10.26 -2.93
C PHE A 506 13.96 -10.13 -4.25
N GLN A 507 15.13 -9.49 -4.19
CA GLN A 507 16.07 -9.35 -5.31
C GLN A 507 17.50 -9.48 -4.77
N GLU A 508 18.39 -10.25 -5.42
CA GLU A 508 19.77 -10.41 -4.92
C GLU A 508 20.56 -9.08 -4.85
N THR A 509 20.20 -8.10 -5.69
CA THR A 509 20.71 -6.72 -5.68
C THR A 509 20.41 -5.97 -4.38
N LEU A 510 19.30 -6.28 -3.69
CA LEU A 510 18.97 -5.69 -2.38
C LEU A 510 19.92 -6.15 -1.26
N ALA A 511 20.70 -7.22 -1.48
CA ALA A 511 21.75 -7.64 -0.56
C ALA A 511 23.05 -6.82 -0.71
N LEU A 512 23.13 -5.93 -1.70
CA LEU A 512 24.32 -5.19 -2.11
C LEU A 512 23.99 -3.70 -2.34
N ILE A 513 23.50 -2.98 -1.33
CA ILE A 513 23.58 -1.51 -1.38
C ILE A 513 24.94 -1.10 -0.81
N PRO A 514 25.88 -0.57 -1.62
CA PRO A 514 27.12 -0.02 -1.12
C PRO A 514 26.83 1.24 -0.29
N LYS A 515 27.78 1.62 0.58
CA LYS A 515 27.73 2.90 1.30
C LYS A 515 27.35 4.04 0.34
N PRO A 516 26.50 5.00 0.75
CA PRO A 516 26.27 6.20 -0.04
C PRO A 516 27.61 6.82 -0.41
N LYS A 517 27.80 7.17 -1.68
CA LYS A 517 28.98 7.95 -2.10
C LYS A 517 29.03 9.19 -1.19
N PRO A 518 30.18 9.49 -0.56
CA PRO A 518 30.28 10.72 0.23
C PRO A 518 29.94 11.89 -0.67
N LEU A 519 28.96 12.69 -0.24
CA LEU A 519 28.67 13.99 -0.84
C LEU A 519 29.97 14.80 -0.84
N VAL A 520 30.51 15.05 -2.04
CA VAL A 520 31.56 16.05 -2.21
C VAL A 520 30.86 17.40 -2.04
N ILE A 521 30.85 17.90 -0.81
CA ILE A 521 30.48 19.29 -0.55
C ILE A 521 31.57 20.14 -1.18
N ALA A 522 31.25 20.80 -2.30
CA ALA A 522 32.10 21.84 -2.84
C ALA A 522 32.33 22.89 -1.73
N PRO A 523 33.58 23.28 -1.42
CA PRO A 523 33.85 24.26 -0.38
C PRO A 523 33.12 25.56 -0.75
N THR A 524 32.17 25.93 0.10
CA THR A 524 31.50 27.22 0.08
C THR A 524 32.56 28.32 0.14
N GLN A 525 32.75 29.02 -0.98
CA GLN A 525 33.39 30.33 -1.00
C GLN A 525 32.40 31.35 -0.43
N TYR A 526 32.44 31.54 0.89
CA TYR A 526 32.06 32.80 1.51
C TYR A 526 33.16 33.15 2.53
N ALA A 527 34.03 34.05 2.10
CA ALA A 527 34.80 34.94 2.96
C ALA A 527 34.05 36.27 3.03
#